data_AF-A0A198AJ86-F1
#
_entry.id   AF-A0A198AJ86-F1
#
_cell.length_a   1.000
_cell.length_b   1.000
_cell.length_c   1.000
_cell.angle_alpha   90.00
_cell.angle_beta   90.00
_cell.angle_gamma   90.00
#
_symmetry.space_group_name_H-M   'P 1'
#
loop_
_entity.id
_entity.type
_entity.pdbx_description
1 polymer ?
#
loop_
_entity_poly.entity_id
_entity_poly.type
_entity_poly.pdbx_seq_one_letter_code
_entity_poly.pdbx_strand_id
1 'polypeptide(L)'
;MGGIRIGMDMLYYAKMVDEENETYGTPVRIPGAVTATVTPTTNSETFYADDKADEVATSLGDISIDINPKDLPRDILADILGATVDSNGVIVQASTDVAPYVAIGWRSRKSNGKYRYFWYYKGKFQPNEEEFQTKEDTPTFQTPTITGLFIPRNIDSAWRVRVDEDDSGVSPTTITNWFTSVYEETPDVTPPTLLSIVPANGWTTASATANIVATFSEELRASTVNGSNFLLISGVTPVPAVVTLDPTLEIVTINPVSNLTATTTYSVIISTAVEDMAGNNFQTASVTTFRTT
;
A
#
# COMPACT_ATOMS: atom_id res chain seq x y z
N MET A 1 7.01 14.20 -12.44
CA MET A 1 8.18 15.10 -12.68
C MET A 1 8.47 15.81 -11.36
N GLY A 2 9.64 15.57 -10.75
CA GLY A 2 9.89 15.87 -9.32
C GLY A 2 9.80 17.35 -8.95
N GLY A 3 8.66 17.77 -8.40
CA GLY A 3 8.47 19.10 -7.83
C GLY A 3 9.09 19.22 -6.43
N ILE A 4 9.63 20.40 -6.12
CA ILE A 4 10.18 20.75 -4.80
C ILE A 4 9.01 21.04 -3.85
N ARG A 5 9.12 20.68 -2.57
CA ARG A 5 8.10 20.96 -1.54
C ARG A 5 8.01 22.46 -1.27
N ILE A 6 6.83 23.05 -1.41
CA ILE A 6 6.56 24.49 -1.28
C ILE A 6 5.62 24.84 -0.10
N GLY A 7 5.16 23.85 0.66
CA GLY A 7 4.34 24.09 1.85
C GLY A 7 3.82 22.79 2.48
N MET A 8 3.32 22.91 3.71
CA MET A 8 2.63 21.86 4.46
C MET A 8 1.22 22.32 4.76
N ASP A 9 0.23 21.44 4.58
CA ASP A 9 -1.14 21.67 4.99
C ASP A 9 -1.84 20.35 5.35
N MET A 10 -3.07 20.44 5.86
CA MET A 10 -3.89 19.27 6.23
C MET A 10 -3.17 18.28 7.15
N LEU A 11 -2.78 18.73 8.34
CA LEU A 11 -2.25 17.87 9.40
C LEU A 11 -3.38 17.11 10.08
N TYR A 12 -3.23 15.80 10.18
CA TYR A 12 -4.16 14.89 10.84
C TYR A 12 -3.40 13.96 11.78
N TYR A 13 -4.00 13.61 12.91
CA TYR A 13 -3.54 12.52 13.77
C TYR A 13 -4.63 11.46 13.90
N ALA A 14 -4.26 10.23 14.16
CA ALA A 14 -5.19 9.14 14.43
C ALA A 14 -4.64 8.29 15.57
N LYS A 15 -5.45 8.08 16.62
CA LYS A 15 -5.05 7.23 17.74
C LYS A 15 -5.03 5.77 17.34
N MET A 16 -4.05 5.02 17.81
CA MET A 16 -4.01 3.57 17.69
C MET A 16 -5.04 2.99 18.67
N VAL A 17 -6.03 2.27 18.15
CA VAL A 17 -7.11 1.66 18.94
C VAL A 17 -6.73 0.25 19.38
N ASP A 18 -5.95 -0.44 18.57
CA ASP A 18 -5.46 -1.79 18.84
C ASP A 18 -3.94 -1.82 18.63
N GLU A 19 -3.19 -2.12 19.70
CA GLU A 19 -1.73 -2.24 19.63
C GLU A 19 -1.27 -3.58 19.05
N GLU A 20 -2.10 -4.62 19.07
CA GLU A 20 -1.80 -5.97 18.60
C GLU A 20 -1.99 -6.09 17.09
N ASN A 21 -3.14 -5.59 16.59
CA ASN A 21 -3.43 -5.51 15.15
C ASN A 21 -3.00 -4.19 14.50
N GLU A 22 -2.41 -3.29 15.29
CA GLU A 22 -1.92 -1.97 14.87
C GLU A 22 -2.93 -1.11 14.09
N THR A 23 -4.21 -1.15 14.52
CA THR A 23 -5.31 -0.43 13.87
C THR A 23 -5.50 0.98 14.43
N TYR A 24 -5.99 1.89 13.58
CA TYR A 24 -6.17 3.30 13.91
C TYR A 24 -7.64 3.71 13.94
N GLY A 25 -7.95 4.65 14.82
CA GLY A 25 -9.22 5.36 14.85
C GLY A 25 -9.35 6.35 13.67
N THR A 26 -10.48 7.05 13.63
CA THR A 26 -10.72 8.07 12.60
C THR A 26 -9.72 9.22 12.72
N PRO A 27 -9.05 9.62 11.62
CA PRO A 27 -8.16 10.77 11.63
C PRO A 27 -8.86 12.06 12.05
N VAL A 28 -8.27 12.78 13.00
CA VAL A 28 -8.71 14.07 13.51
C VAL A 28 -7.74 15.15 13.03
N ARG A 29 -8.28 16.25 12.50
CA ARG A 29 -7.49 17.34 11.92
C ARG A 29 -6.88 18.23 13.00
N ILE A 30 -5.58 18.45 12.95
CA ILE A 30 -4.88 19.48 13.74
C ILE A 30 -4.87 20.79 12.93
N PRO A 31 -5.48 21.87 13.44
CA PRO A 31 -5.51 23.13 12.72
C PRO A 31 -4.14 23.81 12.66
N GLY A 32 -3.83 24.41 11.51
CA GLY A 32 -2.74 25.37 11.39
C GLY A 32 -1.33 24.79 11.33
N ALA A 33 -1.11 23.68 10.63
CA ALA A 33 0.24 23.15 10.41
C ALA A 33 1.21 24.22 9.85
N VAL A 34 2.34 24.45 10.53
CA VAL A 34 3.37 25.41 10.10
C VAL A 34 4.59 24.67 9.57
N THR A 35 5.21 23.83 10.41
CA THR A 35 6.38 23.03 10.07
C THR A 35 6.31 21.64 10.69
N ALA A 36 6.95 20.68 10.03
CA ALA A 36 7.20 19.35 10.56
C ALA A 36 8.64 18.95 10.20
N THR A 37 9.44 18.66 11.22
CA THR A 37 10.82 18.18 11.09
C THR A 37 10.84 16.70 11.42
N VAL A 38 11.41 15.88 10.54
CA VAL A 38 11.48 14.43 10.71
C VAL A 38 12.94 14.02 10.75
N THR A 39 13.38 13.51 11.89
CA THR A 39 14.77 13.16 12.19
C THR A 39 14.85 11.66 12.49
N PRO A 40 15.06 10.81 11.47
CA PRO A 40 15.28 9.38 11.68
C PRO A 40 16.67 9.15 12.27
N THR A 41 16.74 8.48 13.41
CA THR A 41 18.01 8.04 14.02
C THR A 41 18.35 6.64 13.53
N THR A 42 19.63 6.36 13.28
CA THR A 42 20.12 5.00 12.97
C THR A 42 21.22 4.64 13.93
N ASN A 43 21.11 3.49 14.58
CA ASN A 43 22.16 2.93 15.42
C ASN A 43 23.02 2.03 14.55
N SER A 44 24.30 2.37 14.38
CA SER A 44 25.27 1.52 13.70
C SER A 44 26.29 0.96 14.69
N GLU A 45 26.55 -0.33 14.58
CA GLU A 45 27.58 -1.03 15.34
C GLU A 45 28.61 -1.55 14.34
N THR A 46 29.89 -1.21 14.54
CA THR A 46 30.99 -1.66 13.69
C THR A 46 31.75 -2.76 14.41
N PHE A 47 31.76 -3.96 13.83
CA PHE A 47 32.59 -5.06 14.24
C PHE A 47 34.00 -4.88 13.65
N TYR A 48 35.02 -4.98 14.49
CA TYR A 48 36.42 -4.84 14.08
C TYR A 48 37.13 -6.19 14.14
N ALA A 49 37.78 -6.57 13.05
CA ALA A 49 38.67 -7.72 12.96
C ALA A 49 39.98 -7.31 12.27
N ASP A 50 41.11 -7.91 12.66
CA ASP A 50 42.45 -7.59 12.13
C ASP A 50 42.78 -6.08 12.10
N ASP A 51 42.47 -5.38 13.20
CA ASP A 51 42.66 -3.93 13.37
C ASP A 51 41.95 -3.06 12.31
N LYS A 52 40.91 -3.60 11.66
CA LYS A 52 40.09 -2.92 10.65
C LYS A 52 38.61 -3.15 10.91
N ALA A 53 37.78 -2.22 10.45
CA ALA A 53 36.34 -2.44 10.41
C ALA A 53 36.07 -3.60 9.43
N ASP A 54 35.46 -4.67 9.92
CA ASP A 54 35.16 -5.89 9.18
C ASP A 54 33.69 -5.89 8.73
N GLU A 55 32.78 -5.61 9.66
CA GLU A 55 31.35 -5.56 9.39
C GLU A 55 30.71 -4.34 10.06
N VAL A 56 29.72 -3.72 9.40
CA VAL A 56 28.90 -2.66 10.00
C VAL A 56 27.45 -3.13 9.96
N ALA A 57 26.85 -3.33 11.13
CA ALA A 57 25.43 -3.54 11.28
C ALA A 57 24.75 -2.18 11.51
N THR A 58 23.68 -1.87 10.77
CA THR A 58 22.89 -0.65 11.00
C THR A 58 21.44 -1.03 11.26
N SER A 59 20.89 -0.50 12.35
CA SER A 59 19.47 -0.63 12.69
C SER A 59 18.81 0.74 12.70
N LEU A 60 17.55 0.80 12.26
CA LEU A 60 16.73 2.00 12.35
C LEU A 60 16.35 2.19 13.83
N GLY A 61 16.76 3.32 14.40
CA GLY A 61 16.38 3.73 15.75
C GLY A 61 15.00 4.39 15.77
N ASP A 62 14.79 5.23 16.77
CA ASP A 62 13.63 6.10 16.87
C ASP A 62 13.66 7.21 15.82
N ILE A 63 12.48 7.65 15.39
CA ILE A 63 12.29 8.74 14.45
C ILE A 63 11.63 9.88 15.22
N SER A 64 12.39 10.92 15.53
CA SER A 64 11.82 12.11 16.16
C SER A 64 11.08 12.94 15.11
N ILE A 65 9.83 13.29 15.38
CA ILE A 65 9.02 14.18 14.56
C ILE A 65 8.60 15.38 15.39
N ASP A 66 9.14 16.55 15.07
CA ASP A 66 8.82 17.83 15.70
C ASP A 66 7.82 18.58 14.83
N ILE A 67 6.68 18.96 15.41
CA ILE A 67 5.60 19.62 14.68
C ILE A 67 5.26 20.93 15.37
N ASN A 68 5.18 21.99 14.56
CA ASN A 68 4.78 23.31 15.01
C ASN A 68 3.41 23.63 14.40
N PRO A 69 2.29 23.32 15.07
CA PRO A 69 0.99 23.85 14.67
C PRO A 69 0.84 25.30 15.17
N LYS A 70 0.03 26.08 14.46
CA LYS A 70 -0.34 27.45 14.82
C LYS A 70 -1.03 27.50 16.18
N ASP A 71 -1.85 26.49 16.45
CA ASP A 71 -2.60 26.35 17.68
C ASP A 71 -2.85 24.86 17.91
N LEU A 72 -2.74 24.41 19.16
CA LEU A 72 -3.00 23.04 19.55
C LEU A 72 -4.16 23.05 20.56
N PRO A 73 -5.39 22.75 20.09
CA PRO A 73 -6.54 22.69 20.97
C PRO A 73 -6.32 21.71 22.13
N ARG A 74 -6.78 22.10 23.32
CA ARG A 74 -6.70 21.28 24.54
C ARG A 74 -7.23 19.86 24.38
N ASP A 75 -8.29 19.69 23.59
CA ASP A 75 -8.90 18.38 23.36
C ASP A 75 -7.93 17.45 22.63
N ILE A 76 -7.19 17.97 21.64
CA ILE A 76 -6.19 17.23 20.86
C ILE A 76 -4.97 16.92 21.74
N LEU A 77 -4.53 17.88 22.55
CA LEU A 77 -3.40 17.71 23.45
C LEU A 77 -3.68 16.62 24.50
N ALA A 78 -4.87 16.64 25.10
CA ALA A 78 -5.33 15.59 26.01
C ALA A 78 -5.36 14.23 25.31
N ASP A 79 -5.83 14.19 24.07
CA ASP A 79 -5.99 12.96 23.29
C ASP A 79 -4.67 12.32 22.88
N ILE A 80 -3.68 13.14 22.53
CA ILE A 80 -2.36 12.70 22.06
C ILE A 80 -1.43 12.35 23.23
N LEU A 81 -1.53 13.07 24.35
CA LEU A 81 -0.69 12.84 25.54
C LEU A 81 -1.34 11.91 26.57
N GLY A 82 -2.60 11.51 26.38
CA GLY A 82 -3.34 10.69 27.35
C GLY A 82 -3.73 11.44 28.63
N ALA A 83 -3.69 12.77 28.62
CA ALA A 83 -3.99 13.59 29.79
C ALA A 83 -5.50 13.68 30.04
N THR A 84 -5.89 13.84 31.31
CA THR A 84 -7.31 13.97 31.68
C THR A 84 -7.74 15.43 31.72
N VAL A 85 -8.89 15.74 31.10
CA VAL A 85 -9.52 17.06 31.21
C VAL A 85 -10.47 17.04 32.41
N ASP A 86 -10.22 17.89 33.40
CA ASP A 86 -11.08 17.99 34.58
C ASP A 86 -12.47 18.57 34.23
N SER A 87 -13.40 18.50 35.19
CA SER A 87 -14.76 19.07 35.02
C SER A 87 -14.79 20.59 34.82
N ASN A 88 -13.66 21.28 35.00
CA ASN A 88 -13.50 22.72 34.79
C ASN A 88 -12.81 23.04 33.45
N GLY A 89 -12.46 22.03 32.65
CA GLY A 89 -11.81 22.19 31.35
C GLY A 89 -10.29 22.40 31.41
N VAL A 90 -9.66 22.12 32.55
CA VAL A 90 -8.20 22.16 32.75
C VAL A 90 -7.60 20.81 32.38
N ILE A 91 -6.54 20.82 31.57
CA ILE A 91 -5.75 19.62 31.28
C ILE A 91 -4.86 19.36 32.49
N VAL A 92 -5.03 18.21 33.14
CA VAL A 92 -4.15 17.73 34.19
C VAL A 92 -3.24 16.68 33.57
N GLN A 93 -1.98 17.05 33.34
CA GLN A 93 -0.92 16.12 32.95
C GLN A 93 -0.31 15.53 34.22
N ALA A 94 -0.62 14.27 34.52
CA ALA A 94 -0.01 13.55 35.61
C ALA A 94 1.24 12.79 35.12
N SER A 95 2.23 12.60 35.99
CA SER A 95 3.42 11.77 35.68
C SER A 95 3.09 10.29 35.48
N THR A 96 1.86 9.88 35.77
CA THR A 96 1.33 8.52 35.54
C THR A 96 0.64 8.38 34.18
N ASP A 97 0.46 9.47 33.43
CA ASP A 97 -0.25 9.43 32.15
C ASP A 97 0.60 8.69 31.11
N VAL A 98 -0.03 7.69 30.48
CA VAL A 98 0.60 6.91 29.42
C VAL A 98 0.09 7.43 28.09
N ALA A 99 0.94 8.17 27.37
CA ALA A 99 0.61 8.65 26.04
C ALA A 99 0.34 7.45 25.10
N PRO A 100 -0.82 7.42 24.42
CA PRO A 100 -1.12 6.38 23.46
C PRO A 100 -0.21 6.47 22.23
N TYR A 101 -0.07 5.35 21.52
CA TYR A 101 0.50 5.41 20.17
C TYR A 101 -0.48 6.09 19.22
N VAL A 102 0.03 6.94 18.34
CA VAL A 102 -0.74 7.66 17.35
C VAL A 102 -0.03 7.68 16.01
N ALA A 103 -0.82 7.63 14.94
CA ALA A 103 -0.37 7.95 13.60
C ALA A 103 -0.50 9.44 13.34
N ILE A 104 0.42 10.01 12.57
CA ILE A 104 0.34 11.39 12.11
C ILE A 104 0.55 11.48 10.61
N GLY A 105 -0.23 12.31 9.95
CA GLY A 105 -0.20 12.47 8.51
C GLY A 105 -0.39 13.91 8.10
N TRP A 106 0.25 14.28 7.00
CA TRP A 106 0.07 15.60 6.39
C TRP A 106 0.27 15.51 4.90
N ARG A 107 -0.14 16.56 4.18
CA ARG A 107 0.25 16.70 2.77
C ARG A 107 1.19 17.88 2.62
N SER A 108 2.07 17.76 1.65
CA SER A 108 3.01 18.79 1.25
C SER A 108 2.76 19.17 -0.19
N ARG A 109 2.54 20.46 -0.43
CA ARG A 109 2.36 20.98 -1.79
C ARG A 109 3.70 20.98 -2.50
N LYS A 110 3.72 20.64 -3.78
CA LYS A 110 4.90 20.67 -4.66
C LYS A 110 4.84 21.86 -5.62
N SER A 111 6.00 22.26 -6.14
CA SER A 111 6.15 23.36 -7.11
C SER A 111 5.36 23.16 -8.41
N ASN A 112 5.02 21.91 -8.75
CA ASN A 112 4.18 21.55 -9.88
C ASN A 112 2.66 21.70 -9.60
N GLY A 113 2.28 22.22 -8.43
CA GLY A 113 0.89 22.40 -8.01
C GLY A 113 0.22 21.14 -7.44
N LYS A 114 0.89 19.98 -7.50
CA LYS A 114 0.41 18.69 -6.97
C LYS A 114 0.80 18.50 -5.51
N TYR A 115 0.18 17.54 -4.85
CA TYR A 115 0.46 17.22 -3.44
C TYR A 115 1.24 15.92 -3.29
N ARG A 116 2.04 15.86 -2.23
CA ARG A 116 2.66 14.64 -1.70
C ARG A 116 2.07 14.39 -0.33
N TYR A 117 1.52 13.21 -0.11
CA TYR A 117 0.88 12.86 1.15
C TYR A 117 1.80 11.96 1.98
N PHE A 118 1.70 12.07 3.29
CA PHE A 118 2.50 11.33 4.26
C PHE A 118 1.61 10.76 5.35
N TRP A 119 1.96 9.57 5.83
CA TRP A 119 1.55 9.03 7.12
C TRP A 119 2.78 8.44 7.82
N TYR A 120 2.84 8.64 9.14
CA TYR A 120 3.76 8.00 10.07
C TYR A 120 2.90 7.25 11.07
N TYR A 121 3.18 5.97 11.27
CA TYR A 121 2.21 5.05 11.85
C TYR A 121 2.21 5.02 13.37
N LYS A 122 3.37 4.80 13.99
CA LYS A 122 3.45 4.46 15.41
C LYS A 122 4.32 5.45 16.16
N GLY A 123 3.73 6.58 16.56
CA GLY A 123 4.38 7.64 17.32
C GLY A 123 3.87 7.74 18.75
N LYS A 124 4.76 7.98 19.72
CA LYS A 124 4.39 8.44 21.05
C LYS A 124 4.82 9.88 21.21
N PHE A 125 3.87 10.75 21.51
CA PHE A 125 4.15 12.15 21.77
C PHE A 125 4.70 12.33 23.18
N GLN A 126 5.68 13.20 23.28
CA GLN A 126 6.31 13.61 24.53
C GLN A 126 5.67 14.92 25.01
N PRO A 127 5.78 15.23 26.32
CA PRO A 127 5.36 16.53 26.84
C PRO A 127 5.94 17.66 26.00
N ASN A 128 5.08 18.61 25.64
CA ASN A 128 5.40 19.70 24.73
C ASN A 128 6.45 20.65 25.33
N GLU A 129 7.30 21.21 24.47
CA GLU A 129 8.18 22.32 24.83
C GLU A 129 7.41 23.63 24.63
N GLU A 130 7.25 24.40 25.71
CA GLU A 130 6.57 25.70 25.69
C GLU A 130 7.60 26.83 25.82
N GLU A 131 7.76 27.60 24.75
CA GLU A 131 8.58 28.81 24.77
C GLU A 131 7.69 30.06 24.90
N PHE A 132 7.92 30.85 25.94
CA PHE A 132 7.24 32.12 26.18
C PHE A 132 8.22 33.27 25.96
N GLN A 133 7.98 34.09 24.94
CA GLN A 133 8.74 35.32 24.69
C GLN A 133 7.85 36.56 24.82
N THR A 134 8.42 37.63 25.41
CA THR A 134 7.79 38.95 25.43
C THR A 134 7.85 39.60 24.06
N LYS A 135 6.91 40.50 23.76
CA LYS A 135 6.86 41.21 22.48
C LYS A 135 8.14 42.04 22.24
N GLU A 136 8.87 41.74 21.16
CA GLU A 136 10.01 42.53 20.66
C GLU A 136 9.58 43.54 19.57
N ASP A 137 10.51 44.42 19.15
CA ASP A 137 10.32 45.42 18.07
C ASP A 137 9.97 44.78 16.71
N THR A 138 10.30 43.50 16.53
CA THR A 138 9.86 42.69 15.38
C THR A 138 8.89 41.62 15.89
N PRO A 139 7.65 41.53 15.37
CA PRO A 139 6.70 40.52 15.81
C PRO A 139 7.13 39.13 15.33
N THR A 140 7.74 38.33 16.20
CA THR A 140 7.92 36.89 16.01
C THR A 140 6.68 36.15 16.48
N PHE A 141 6.17 35.24 15.66
CA PHE A 141 5.07 34.37 16.07
C PHE A 141 5.65 33.15 16.79
N GLN A 142 5.30 32.99 18.06
CA GLN A 142 5.61 31.79 18.82
C GLN A 142 4.49 30.77 18.60
N THR A 143 4.87 29.56 18.19
CA THR A 143 3.95 28.44 17.99
C THR A 143 4.37 27.30 18.89
N PRO A 144 3.42 26.58 19.53
CA PRO A 144 3.77 25.41 20.34
C PRO A 144 4.53 24.39 19.49
N THR A 145 5.50 23.70 20.09
CA THR A 145 6.19 22.56 19.47
C THR A 145 5.76 21.29 20.16
N ILE A 146 5.34 20.29 19.39
CA ILE A 146 5.05 18.95 19.89
C ILE A 146 5.99 17.95 19.23
N THR A 147 6.67 17.14 20.04
CA THR A 147 7.63 16.14 19.58
C THR A 147 7.06 14.75 19.78
N GLY A 148 7.05 13.96 18.71
CA GLY A 148 6.65 12.55 18.74
C GLY A 148 7.80 11.64 18.36
N LEU A 149 8.02 10.58 19.14
CA LEU A 149 8.97 9.52 18.84
C LEU A 149 8.26 8.40 18.10
N PHE A 150 8.60 8.21 16.83
CA PHE A 150 8.03 7.21 15.95
C PHE A 150 8.93 5.99 15.82
N ILE A 151 8.32 4.81 15.80
CA ILE A 151 9.00 3.53 15.59
C ILE A 151 8.34 2.79 14.42
N PRO A 152 9.06 1.88 13.75
CA PRO A 152 8.44 1.00 12.77
C PRO A 152 7.36 0.12 13.42
N ARG A 153 6.32 -0.15 12.64
CA ARG A 153 5.25 -1.09 12.96
C ARG A 153 5.78 -2.51 13.13
N ASN A 154 5.15 -3.31 13.99
CA ASN A 154 5.54 -4.70 14.21
C ASN A 154 5.07 -5.63 13.08
N ILE A 155 4.00 -5.26 12.37
CA ILE A 155 3.40 -6.10 11.31
C ILE A 155 4.22 -6.08 10.03
N ASP A 156 4.59 -4.88 9.56
CA ASP A 156 5.22 -4.68 8.25
C ASP A 156 6.56 -3.95 8.29
N SER A 157 7.06 -3.63 9.50
CA SER A 157 8.26 -2.80 9.71
C SER A 157 8.18 -1.41 9.05
N ALA A 158 7.00 -0.99 8.59
CA ALA A 158 6.82 0.32 7.98
C ALA A 158 6.65 1.38 9.05
N TRP A 159 7.48 2.41 8.99
CA TRP A 159 7.37 3.59 9.85
C TRP A 159 6.72 4.77 9.14
N ARG A 160 6.76 4.78 7.80
CA ARG A 160 6.16 5.81 6.95
C ARG A 160 5.57 5.23 5.67
N VAL A 161 4.53 5.88 5.19
CA VAL A 161 4.09 5.80 3.79
C VAL A 161 4.06 7.18 3.16
N ARG A 162 4.31 7.22 1.87
CA ARG A 162 4.23 8.44 1.07
C ARG A 162 3.63 8.13 -0.28
N VAL A 163 2.82 9.04 -0.77
CA VAL A 163 2.28 8.96 -2.13
C VAL A 163 2.35 10.31 -2.82
N ASP A 164 2.64 10.27 -4.11
CA ASP A 164 2.71 11.43 -4.98
C ASP A 164 1.50 11.46 -5.91
N GLU A 165 0.75 12.57 -5.92
CA GLU A 165 -0.44 12.71 -6.77
C GLU A 165 -0.14 12.75 -8.28
N ASP A 166 1.14 12.87 -8.67
CA ASP A 166 1.57 12.86 -10.08
C ASP A 166 2.12 11.49 -10.52
N ASP A 167 2.00 10.46 -9.69
CA ASP A 167 2.40 9.09 -10.04
C ASP A 167 1.28 8.38 -10.81
N SER A 168 1.63 7.78 -11.95
CA SER A 168 0.70 7.05 -12.82
C SER A 168 0.22 5.72 -12.22
N GLY A 169 0.89 5.22 -11.17
CA GLY A 169 0.52 3.98 -10.48
C GLY A 169 -0.51 4.15 -9.35
N VAL A 170 -0.96 5.37 -9.05
CA VAL A 170 -1.80 5.64 -7.87
C VAL A 170 -3.25 5.86 -8.27
N SER A 171 -4.16 5.08 -7.68
CA SER A 171 -5.60 5.28 -7.88
C SER A 171 -6.06 6.63 -7.28
N PRO A 172 -6.87 7.44 -8.00
CA PRO A 172 -7.41 8.69 -7.46
C PRO A 172 -8.24 8.51 -6.17
N THR A 173 -8.81 7.31 -5.98
CA THR A 173 -9.58 6.95 -4.78
C THR A 173 -8.69 6.85 -3.54
N THR A 174 -7.48 6.30 -3.67
CA THR A 174 -6.46 6.23 -2.60
C THR A 174 -6.12 7.62 -2.09
N ILE A 175 -5.99 8.59 -2.98
CA ILE A 175 -5.67 9.98 -2.63
C ILE A 175 -6.87 10.65 -1.93
N THR A 176 -8.09 10.41 -2.42
CA THR A 176 -9.30 11.00 -1.84
C THR A 176 -9.57 10.48 -0.44
N ASN A 177 -9.31 9.19 -0.20
CA ASN A 177 -9.52 8.53 1.09
C ASN A 177 -8.34 8.68 2.05
N TRP A 178 -7.23 9.31 1.63
CA TRP A 178 -5.97 9.35 2.37
C TRP A 178 -6.07 9.92 3.79
N PHE A 179 -6.99 10.86 4.04
CA PHE A 179 -7.25 11.43 5.37
C PHE A 179 -8.60 10.98 5.97
N THR A 180 -9.34 10.11 5.29
CA THR A 180 -10.58 9.52 5.80
C THR A 180 -10.28 8.38 6.77
N SER A 181 -9.23 7.62 6.48
CA SER A 181 -8.64 6.61 7.36
C SER A 181 -7.12 6.67 7.24
N VAL A 182 -6.41 6.10 8.21
CA VAL A 182 -4.96 5.87 8.05
C VAL A 182 -4.77 4.92 6.87
N TYR A 183 -3.86 5.26 5.96
CA TYR A 183 -3.62 4.43 4.77
C TYR A 183 -2.96 3.11 5.17
N GLU A 184 -3.58 2.01 4.78
CA GLU A 184 -3.02 0.66 4.89
C GLU A 184 -3.10 0.01 3.51
N GLU A 185 -2.03 -0.67 3.12
CA GLU A 185 -2.06 -1.49 1.91
C GLU A 185 -2.94 -2.71 2.20
N THR A 186 -4.12 -2.74 1.60
CA THR A 186 -4.94 -3.95 1.58
C THR A 186 -4.42 -4.84 0.47
N PRO A 187 -4.00 -6.09 0.77
CA PRO A 187 -3.63 -7.04 -0.26
C PRO A 187 -4.79 -7.20 -1.24
N ASP A 188 -4.48 -7.31 -2.53
CA ASP A 188 -5.50 -7.74 -3.48
C ASP A 188 -5.83 -9.20 -3.19
N VAL A 189 -7.09 -9.46 -2.89
CA VAL A 189 -7.65 -10.78 -2.58
C VAL A 189 -8.66 -11.22 -3.64
N THR A 190 -8.82 -10.46 -4.71
CA THR A 190 -9.74 -10.74 -5.80
C THR A 190 -9.06 -11.71 -6.76
N PRO A 191 -9.58 -12.92 -6.99
CA PRO A 191 -8.92 -13.86 -7.89
C PRO A 191 -9.34 -13.67 -9.35
N PRO A 192 -8.49 -14.13 -10.30
CA PRO A 192 -8.78 -13.99 -11.71
C PRO A 192 -10.01 -14.81 -12.12
N THR A 193 -10.78 -14.28 -13.06
CA THR A 193 -11.95 -14.94 -13.65
C THR A 193 -11.82 -15.01 -15.16
N LEU A 194 -12.42 -16.04 -15.78
CA LEU A 194 -12.42 -16.20 -17.22
C LEU A 194 -13.59 -15.42 -17.81
N LEU A 195 -13.30 -14.32 -18.50
CA LEU A 195 -14.32 -13.47 -19.13
C LEU A 195 -14.83 -14.07 -20.43
N SER A 196 -13.92 -14.59 -21.25
CA SER A 196 -14.29 -15.22 -22.52
C SER A 196 -13.24 -16.23 -22.98
N ILE A 197 -13.68 -17.17 -23.81
CA ILE A 197 -12.80 -18.11 -24.49
C ILE A 197 -13.34 -18.38 -25.89
N VAL A 198 -12.45 -18.41 -26.88
CA VAL A 198 -12.75 -18.63 -28.28
C VAL A 198 -11.83 -19.73 -28.80
N PRO A 199 -12.33 -20.84 -29.37
CA PRO A 199 -13.74 -21.21 -29.53
C PRO A 199 -14.54 -21.27 -28.23
N ALA A 200 -15.77 -20.74 -28.27
CA ALA A 200 -16.65 -20.76 -27.11
C ALA A 200 -17.17 -22.18 -26.83
N ASN A 201 -17.61 -22.41 -25.58
CA ASN A 201 -18.12 -23.71 -25.19
C ASN A 201 -19.32 -24.12 -26.05
N GLY A 202 -19.28 -25.34 -26.58
CA GLY A 202 -20.29 -25.89 -27.48
C GLY A 202 -20.17 -25.44 -28.94
N TRP A 203 -19.16 -24.67 -29.34
CA TRP A 203 -18.94 -24.34 -30.76
C TRP A 203 -18.71 -25.60 -31.59
N THR A 204 -19.40 -25.72 -32.73
CA THR A 204 -19.35 -26.91 -33.59
C THR A 204 -18.59 -26.72 -34.89
N THR A 205 -18.19 -25.49 -35.20
CA THR A 205 -17.61 -25.10 -36.51
C THR A 205 -16.28 -24.36 -36.35
N ALA A 206 -15.47 -24.78 -35.37
CA ALA A 206 -14.14 -24.21 -35.19
C ALA A 206 -13.22 -24.61 -36.36
N SER A 207 -12.35 -23.70 -36.80
CA SER A 207 -11.34 -24.06 -37.80
C SER A 207 -10.36 -25.09 -37.25
N ALA A 208 -9.96 -26.06 -38.08
CA ALA A 208 -8.85 -26.97 -37.77
C ALA A 208 -7.52 -26.23 -37.51
N THR A 209 -7.37 -24.99 -37.99
CA THR A 209 -6.20 -24.13 -37.76
C THR A 209 -6.44 -23.08 -36.66
N ALA A 210 -7.53 -23.18 -35.90
CA ALA A 210 -7.86 -22.17 -34.90
C ALA A 210 -6.91 -22.23 -33.71
N ASN A 211 -6.45 -21.06 -33.29
CA ASN A 211 -5.92 -20.86 -31.94
C ASN A 211 -7.09 -20.80 -30.95
N ILE A 212 -6.83 -21.20 -29.71
CA ILE A 212 -7.74 -20.96 -28.60
C ILE A 212 -7.26 -19.69 -27.90
N VAL A 213 -8.14 -18.72 -27.71
CA VAL A 213 -7.85 -17.45 -27.06
C VAL A 213 -8.76 -17.31 -25.84
N ALA A 214 -8.18 -17.17 -24.66
CA ALA A 214 -8.87 -16.96 -23.39
C ALA A 214 -8.54 -15.56 -22.84
N THR A 215 -9.56 -14.82 -22.43
CA THR A 215 -9.45 -13.48 -21.85
C THR A 215 -9.87 -13.52 -20.39
N PHE A 216 -9.04 -12.98 -19.50
CA PHE A 216 -9.23 -12.96 -18.06
C PHE A 216 -9.66 -11.58 -17.55
N SER A 217 -10.14 -11.50 -16.32
CA SER A 217 -10.59 -10.26 -15.68
C SER A 217 -9.47 -9.34 -15.19
N GLU A 218 -8.24 -9.86 -15.16
CA GLU A 218 -7.06 -9.18 -14.62
C GLU A 218 -5.76 -9.83 -15.14
N GLU A 219 -4.64 -9.16 -14.86
CA GLU A 219 -3.30 -9.59 -15.25
C GLU A 219 -2.91 -10.91 -14.57
N LEU A 220 -2.47 -11.87 -15.38
CA LEU A 220 -2.01 -13.18 -14.91
C LEU A 220 -0.50 -13.20 -14.67
N ARG A 221 -0.09 -13.97 -13.67
CA ARG A 221 1.32 -14.26 -13.41
C ARG A 221 1.87 -15.19 -14.47
N ALA A 222 2.75 -14.66 -15.33
CA ALA A 222 3.30 -15.36 -16.49
C ALA A 222 3.90 -16.75 -16.20
N SER A 223 4.50 -16.97 -15.02
CA SER A 223 5.04 -18.28 -14.63
C SER A 223 3.98 -19.38 -14.53
N THR A 224 2.72 -19.03 -14.27
CA THR A 224 1.58 -19.96 -14.21
C THR A 224 0.88 -20.15 -15.55
N VAL A 225 1.25 -19.38 -16.58
CA VAL A 225 0.68 -19.48 -17.93
C VAL A 225 1.55 -20.43 -18.75
N ASN A 226 1.28 -21.72 -18.60
CA ASN A 226 2.04 -22.79 -19.25
C ASN A 226 1.17 -24.02 -19.54
N GLY A 227 1.72 -25.00 -20.26
CA GLY A 227 0.99 -26.20 -20.69
C GLY A 227 0.54 -27.16 -19.57
N SER A 228 0.95 -26.94 -18.31
CA SER A 228 0.44 -27.70 -17.16
C SER A 228 -0.88 -27.13 -16.63
N ASN A 229 -1.09 -25.81 -16.83
CA ASN A 229 -2.27 -25.11 -16.33
C ASN A 229 -3.29 -24.83 -17.45
N PHE A 230 -2.86 -24.84 -18.70
CA PHE A 230 -3.67 -24.64 -19.90
C PHE A 230 -3.50 -25.86 -20.82
N LEU A 231 -4.39 -26.84 -20.69
CA LEU A 231 -4.31 -28.09 -21.46
C LEU A 231 -5.33 -28.07 -22.59
N LEU A 232 -4.89 -28.50 -23.77
CA LEU A 232 -5.76 -28.89 -24.87
C LEU A 232 -5.79 -30.41 -24.95
N ILE A 233 -6.98 -31.01 -24.96
CA ILE A 233 -7.15 -32.47 -25.03
C ILE A 233 -8.16 -32.86 -26.10
N SER A 234 -8.00 -34.06 -26.66
CA SER A 234 -9.00 -34.74 -27.48
C SER A 234 -9.41 -36.03 -26.76
N GLY A 235 -10.63 -36.05 -26.22
CA GLY A 235 -11.05 -37.08 -25.28
C GLY A 235 -10.22 -37.02 -24.00
N VAL A 236 -9.28 -37.94 -23.84
CA VAL A 236 -8.34 -38.01 -22.69
C VAL A 236 -6.88 -37.80 -23.11
N THR A 237 -6.61 -37.60 -24.40
CA THR A 237 -5.26 -37.49 -24.95
C THR A 237 -4.84 -36.03 -25.04
N PRO A 238 -3.72 -35.62 -24.41
CA PRO A 238 -3.16 -34.28 -24.58
C PRO A 238 -2.80 -33.99 -26.04
N VAL A 239 -3.15 -32.80 -26.49
CA VAL A 239 -2.78 -32.24 -27.79
C VAL A 239 -1.66 -31.22 -27.54
N PRO A 240 -0.45 -31.43 -28.07
CA PRO A 240 0.65 -30.49 -27.88
C PRO A 240 0.28 -29.09 -28.39
N ALA A 241 0.46 -28.08 -27.54
CA ALA A 241 0.20 -26.68 -27.87
C ALA A 241 1.25 -25.77 -27.21
N VAL A 242 1.54 -24.65 -27.87
CA VAL A 242 2.31 -23.56 -27.32
C VAL A 242 1.34 -22.61 -26.63
N VAL A 243 1.57 -22.34 -25.34
CA VAL A 243 0.78 -21.39 -24.56
C VAL A 243 1.56 -20.10 -24.46
N THR A 244 0.96 -18.99 -24.86
CA THR A 244 1.57 -17.65 -24.81
C THR A 244 0.65 -16.68 -24.09
N LEU A 245 1.25 -15.79 -23.32
CA LEU A 245 0.58 -14.66 -22.69
C LEU A 245 0.89 -13.40 -23.50
N ASP A 246 -0.13 -12.55 -23.71
CA ASP A 246 0.03 -11.31 -24.44
C ASP A 246 0.74 -10.22 -23.59
N PRO A 247 1.12 -9.07 -24.19
CA PRO A 247 1.79 -8.00 -23.46
C PRO A 247 0.95 -7.32 -22.38
N THR A 248 -0.39 -7.42 -22.44
CA THR A 248 -1.28 -6.92 -21.38
C THR A 248 -1.45 -7.89 -20.22
N LEU A 249 -0.91 -9.11 -20.34
CA LEU A 249 -0.99 -10.18 -19.33
C LEU A 249 -2.42 -10.69 -19.05
N GLU A 250 -3.42 -10.32 -19.85
CA GLU A 250 -4.82 -10.71 -19.65
C GLU A 250 -5.30 -11.74 -20.69
N ILE A 251 -4.57 -11.92 -21.79
CA ILE A 251 -4.97 -12.76 -22.91
C ILE A 251 -4.00 -13.92 -23.09
N VAL A 252 -4.51 -15.13 -22.86
CA VAL A 252 -3.78 -16.38 -23.10
C VAL A 252 -4.16 -16.96 -24.45
N THR A 253 -3.17 -17.23 -25.28
CA THR A 253 -3.33 -17.95 -26.54
C THR A 253 -2.74 -19.35 -26.42
N ILE A 254 -3.55 -20.36 -26.70
CA ILE A 254 -3.14 -21.77 -26.83
C ILE A 254 -3.12 -22.09 -28.33
N ASN A 255 -1.93 -22.25 -28.88
CA ASN A 255 -1.69 -22.52 -30.29
C ASN A 255 -1.28 -24.01 -30.47
N PRO A 256 -2.15 -24.88 -31.03
CA PRO A 256 -1.79 -26.26 -31.32
C PRO A 256 -0.52 -26.35 -32.19
N VAL A 257 0.43 -27.24 -31.84
CA VAL A 257 1.69 -27.41 -32.60
C VAL A 257 1.45 -27.94 -34.01
N SER A 258 0.33 -28.64 -34.22
CA SER A 258 -0.13 -29.12 -35.51
C SER A 258 -1.61 -28.82 -35.65
N ASN A 259 -2.07 -28.67 -36.90
CA ASN A 259 -3.48 -28.47 -37.19
C ASN A 259 -4.33 -29.54 -36.50
N LEU A 260 -5.44 -29.11 -35.92
CA LEU A 260 -6.42 -29.98 -35.31
C LEU A 260 -7.05 -30.87 -36.39
N THR A 261 -7.47 -32.07 -35.99
CA THR A 261 -8.18 -32.97 -36.89
C THR A 261 -9.59 -32.44 -37.09
N ALA A 262 -10.06 -32.38 -38.34
CA ALA A 262 -11.43 -31.99 -38.66
C ALA A 262 -12.44 -32.93 -38.00
N THR A 263 -13.68 -32.45 -37.82
CA THR A 263 -14.80 -33.26 -37.30
C THR A 263 -14.53 -33.86 -35.90
N THR A 264 -13.60 -33.28 -35.13
CA THR A 264 -13.12 -33.83 -33.84
C THR A 264 -13.48 -32.88 -32.70
N THR A 265 -13.84 -33.43 -31.53
CA THR A 265 -14.15 -32.66 -30.34
C THR A 265 -12.91 -32.50 -29.48
N TYR A 266 -12.61 -31.26 -29.11
CA TYR A 266 -11.51 -30.88 -28.24
C TYR A 266 -12.06 -30.25 -26.97
N SER A 267 -11.32 -30.39 -25.87
CA SER A 267 -11.57 -29.70 -24.61
C SER A 267 -10.36 -28.91 -24.20
N VAL A 268 -10.58 -27.70 -23.71
CA VAL A 268 -9.57 -26.85 -23.09
C VAL A 268 -9.83 -26.86 -21.59
N ILE A 269 -8.80 -27.21 -20.82
CA ILE A 269 -8.83 -27.21 -19.37
C ILE A 269 -7.93 -26.10 -18.86
N ILE A 270 -8.49 -25.20 -18.08
CA ILE A 270 -7.76 -24.16 -17.35
C ILE A 270 -7.82 -24.54 -15.87
N SER A 271 -6.66 -24.83 -15.28
CA SER A 271 -6.57 -25.29 -13.89
C SER A 271 -6.75 -24.15 -12.87
N THR A 272 -6.96 -24.52 -11.61
CA THR A 272 -6.98 -23.57 -10.48
C THR A 272 -5.59 -23.07 -10.06
N ALA A 273 -4.52 -23.61 -10.65
CA ALA A 273 -3.14 -23.21 -10.36
C ALA A 273 -2.68 -22.00 -11.20
N VAL A 274 -3.56 -21.43 -12.03
CA VAL A 274 -3.36 -20.12 -12.63
C VAL A 274 -3.49 -19.07 -11.53
N GLU A 275 -2.55 -18.13 -11.47
CA GLU A 275 -2.54 -17.06 -10.46
C GLU A 275 -2.47 -15.69 -11.14
N ASP A 276 -3.03 -14.68 -10.47
CA ASP A 276 -2.83 -13.27 -10.80
C ASP A 276 -1.47 -12.75 -10.28
N MET A 277 -1.22 -11.46 -10.50
CA MET A 277 -0.02 -10.77 -10.02
C MET A 277 0.07 -10.63 -8.49
N ALA A 278 -1.06 -10.72 -7.78
CA ALA A 278 -1.14 -10.68 -6.32
C ALA A 278 -0.99 -12.08 -5.67
N GLY A 279 -0.98 -13.15 -6.47
CA GLY A 279 -0.87 -14.53 -6.03
C GLY A 279 -2.21 -15.20 -5.71
N ASN A 280 -3.35 -14.63 -6.09
CA ASN A 280 -4.63 -15.29 -5.91
C ASN A 280 -4.86 -16.34 -7.01
N ASN A 281 -5.30 -17.53 -6.59
CA ASN A 281 -5.55 -18.65 -7.48
C ASN A 281 -6.90 -18.54 -8.21
N PHE A 282 -6.92 -18.94 -9.48
CA PHE A 282 -8.13 -19.15 -10.25
C PHE A 282 -9.07 -20.12 -9.51
N GLN A 283 -10.25 -19.66 -9.11
CA GLN A 283 -11.01 -20.37 -8.07
C GLN A 283 -11.59 -21.70 -8.53
N THR A 284 -12.05 -21.79 -9.78
CA THR A 284 -12.74 -22.98 -10.31
C THR A 284 -12.15 -23.34 -11.65
N ALA A 285 -11.64 -24.57 -11.78
CA ALA A 285 -11.11 -25.03 -13.06
C ALA A 285 -12.18 -24.89 -14.17
N SER A 286 -11.78 -24.35 -15.31
CA SER A 286 -12.67 -24.17 -16.46
C SER A 286 -12.47 -25.29 -17.45
N VAL A 287 -13.57 -25.83 -17.98
CA VAL A 287 -13.58 -26.81 -19.06
C VAL A 287 -14.44 -26.29 -20.20
N THR A 288 -13.81 -26.01 -21.33
CA THR A 288 -14.47 -25.51 -22.53
C THR A 288 -14.35 -26.54 -23.64
N THR A 289 -15.48 -26.96 -24.20
CA THR A 289 -15.52 -27.95 -25.27
C THR A 289 -15.88 -27.31 -26.60
N PHE A 290 -15.22 -27.72 -27.69
CA PHE A 290 -15.56 -27.28 -29.04
C PHE A 290 -15.26 -28.38 -30.05
N ARG A 291 -15.86 -28.29 -31.24
CA ARG A 291 -15.66 -29.22 -32.34
C ARG A 291 -15.19 -28.49 -33.59
N THR A 292 -14.25 -29.11 -34.29
CA THR A 292 -13.69 -28.61 -35.55
C THR A 292 -14.50 -29.07 -36.75
N THR A 293 -14.44 -28.29 -37.83
CA THR A 293 -14.98 -28.63 -39.17
C THR A 293 -13.89 -28.69 -40.21
#